data_AF-A0A352UJX4-F1
#
_entry.id   AF-A0A352UJX4-F1
#
_cell.length_a   1.000
_cell.length_b   1.000
_cell.length_c   1.000
_cell.angle_alpha   90.00
_cell.angle_beta   90.00
_cell.angle_gamma   90.00
#
_symmetry.space_group_name_H-M   'P 1'
#
loop_
_entity.id
_entity.type
_entity.pdbx_description
1 polymer ?
#
loop_
_entity_poly.entity_id
_entity_poly.type
_entity_poly.pdbx_seq_one_letter_code
_entity_poly.pdbx_strand_id
1 'polypeptide(L)' 'MAEAFRADQIGSFLRPAQVKEARRAFSAGNIDRDQLTEIEDKAILNALERQKQTGIDIFSDGEFRRASFQND' A
#
# COMPACT_ATOMS: atom_id res chain seq x y z
N MET A 1 25.40 -19.90 18.18
CA MET A 1 24.36 -18.87 17.91
C MET A 1 23.89 -19.13 16.51
N ALA A 2 22.64 -19.58 16.32
CA ALA A 2 22.10 -19.69 14.97
C ALA A 2 22.13 -18.29 14.33
N GLU A 3 22.68 -18.17 13.14
CA GLU A 3 22.75 -16.92 12.40
C GLU A 3 21.32 -16.42 12.16
N ALA A 4 21.02 -15.20 12.60
CA ALA A 4 19.69 -14.61 12.39
C ALA A 4 19.60 -14.14 10.94
N PHE A 5 18.82 -14.83 10.13
CA PHE A 5 18.53 -14.39 8.75
C PHE A 5 17.62 -13.17 8.78
N ARG A 6 18.04 -12.10 8.11
CA ARG A 6 17.22 -10.91 7.91
C ARG A 6 16.40 -11.06 6.63
N ALA A 7 15.09 -10.84 6.74
CA ALA A 7 14.17 -10.80 5.62
C ALA A 7 13.25 -9.58 5.76
N ASP A 8 13.09 -8.82 4.68
CA ASP A 8 12.24 -7.63 4.61
C ASP A 8 11.46 -7.63 3.29
N GLN A 9 10.36 -6.88 3.25
CA GLN A 9 9.63 -6.60 2.01
C GLN A 9 10.15 -5.30 1.37
N ILE A 10 10.31 -5.30 0.04
CA ILE A 10 10.97 -4.19 -0.66
C ILE A 10 10.08 -2.97 -0.93
N GLY A 11 8.75 -3.13 -0.93
CA GLY A 11 7.85 -2.03 -1.30
C GLY A 11 6.44 -2.52 -1.64
N SER A 12 6.20 -2.71 -2.93
CA SER A 12 4.88 -2.99 -3.50
C SER A 12 4.15 -4.19 -2.89
N PHE A 13 2.83 -4.02 -2.70
CA PHE A 13 1.89 -5.12 -2.48
C PHE A 13 0.84 -5.14 -3.59
N LEU A 14 0.08 -6.24 -3.66
CA LEU A 14 -1.08 -6.29 -4.54
C LEU A 14 -2.08 -5.20 -4.14
N ARG A 15 -2.37 -4.27 -5.06
CA ARG A 15 -3.30 -3.17 -4.81
C ARG A 15 -4.71 -3.70 -4.49
N PRO A 16 -5.28 -3.36 -3.32
CA PRO A 16 -6.63 -3.78 -2.95
C PRO A 16 -7.69 -3.33 -3.96
N ALA A 17 -8.77 -4.10 -4.09
CA ALA A 17 -9.86 -3.81 -5.03
C ALA A 17 -10.45 -2.41 -4.84
N GLN A 18 -10.64 -1.99 -3.59
CA GLN A 18 -11.15 -0.66 -3.23
C GLN A 18 -10.26 0.49 -3.75
N VAL A 19 -8.93 0.34 -3.69
CA VAL A 19 -8.00 1.36 -4.20
C VAL A 19 -8.03 1.39 -5.73
N LYS A 20 -8.12 0.23 -6.38
CA LYS A 20 -8.27 0.17 -7.85
C LYS A 20 -9.55 0.88 -8.31
N GLU A 21 -10.66 0.68 -7.60
CA GLU A 21 -11.92 1.33 -7.90
C GLU A 21 -11.86 2.84 -7.63
N ALA A 22 -11.34 3.25 -6.47
CA ALA A 22 -11.18 4.67 -6.14
C ALA A 22 -10.33 5.42 -7.17
N ARG A 23 -9.21 4.83 -7.62
CA ARG A 23 -8.38 5.44 -8.66
C ARG A 23 -9.13 5.57 -10.00
N ARG A 24 -9.93 4.57 -10.39
CA ARG A 24 -10.80 4.68 -11.58
C ARG A 24 -11.83 5.79 -11.42
N ALA A 25 -12.48 5.88 -10.26
CA ALA A 25 -13.46 6.91 -9.96
C ALA A 25 -12.85 8.31 -9.98
N PHE A 26 -11.64 8.47 -9.41
CA PHE A 26 -10.90 9.74 -9.43
C PHE A 26 -10.52 10.13 -10.86
N SER A 27 -9.98 9.20 -11.67
CA SER A 27 -9.69 9.46 -13.08
C SER A 27 -10.93 9.80 -13.92
N ALA A 28 -12.11 9.33 -13.52
CA ALA A 28 -13.38 9.68 -14.14
C ALA A 28 -13.99 11.00 -13.60
N GLY A 29 -13.39 11.63 -12.59
CA GLY A 29 -13.91 12.84 -11.94
C GLY A 29 -15.09 12.60 -11.00
N ASN A 30 -15.34 11.35 -10.60
CA ASN A 30 -16.47 10.97 -9.74
C ASN A 30 -16.19 11.18 -8.24
N ILE A 31 -14.92 11.19 -7.85
CA ILE A 31 -14.48 11.53 -6.50
C ILE A 31 -13.37 12.57 -6.58
N ASP A 32 -13.23 13.38 -5.54
CA ASP A 32 -12.12 14.32 -5.41
C ASP A 32 -10.84 13.65 -4.89
N ARG A 33 -9.79 14.45 -4.76
CA ARG A 33 -8.48 13.99 -4.29
C ARG A 33 -8.50 13.57 -2.82
N ASP A 34 -9.31 14.20 -1.99
CA ASP A 34 -9.36 13.93 -0.55
C ASP A 34 -10.05 12.58 -0.31
N GLN A 35 -11.13 12.31 -1.03
CA GLN A 35 -11.83 11.03 -1.04
C GLN A 35 -10.92 9.88 -1.54
N LEU A 36 -10.14 10.10 -2.61
CA LEU A 36 -9.15 9.12 -3.05
C LEU A 36 -8.11 8.85 -1.96
N THR A 37 -7.60 9.92 -1.35
CA THR A 37 -6.56 9.85 -0.31
C THR A 37 -7.06 9.08 0.91
N GLU A 38 -8.30 9.31 1.36
CA GLU A 38 -8.89 8.58 2.49
C GLU A 38 -8.96 7.07 2.23
N ILE A 39 -9.33 6.67 1.01
CA ILE A 39 -9.41 5.25 0.63
C ILE A 39 -8.01 4.62 0.56
N GLU A 40 -7.03 5.36 0.01
CA GLU A 40 -5.63 4.95 -0.02
C GLU A 40 -5.05 4.80 1.40
N ASP A 41 -5.27 5.78 2.28
CA ASP A 41 -4.84 5.78 3.68
C ASP A 41 -5.39 4.57 4.43
N LYS A 42 -6.70 4.31 4.29
CA LYS A 42 -7.32 3.13 4.90
C LYS A 42 -6.69 1.84 4.39
N ALA A 43 -6.36 1.74 3.11
CA ALA A 43 -5.70 0.56 2.56
C ALA A 43 -4.26 0.40 3.10
N ILE A 44 -3.51 1.50 3.18
CA ILE A 44 -2.14 1.54 3.72
C ILE A 44 -2.14 1.11 5.19
N LEU A 45 -3.02 1.66 6.02
CA LEU A 45 -3.14 1.28 7.43
C LEU A 45 -3.42 -0.21 7.59
N ASN A 46 -4.32 -0.77 6.77
CA ASN A 46 -4.58 -2.22 6.77
C ASN A 46 -3.33 -3.04 6.36
N ALA A 47 -2.55 -2.58 5.39
CA ALA A 47 -1.30 -3.25 5.02
C ALA A 47 -0.25 -3.18 6.13
N LEU A 48 -0.15 -2.05 6.83
CA LEU A 48 0.76 -1.87 7.97
C LEU A 48 0.37 -2.78 9.14
N GLU A 49 -0.92 -2.88 9.46
CA GLU A 49 -1.39 -3.80 10.52
C GLU A 49 -1.06 -5.27 10.20
N ARG A 50 -1.14 -5.68 8.94
CA ARG A 50 -0.73 -7.03 8.52
C ARG A 50 0.79 -7.23 8.63
N GLN A 51 1.58 -6.23 8.28
CA GLN A 51 3.05 -6.30 8.39
C GLN A 51 3.51 -6.39 9.84
N LYS A 52 2.87 -5.66 10.77
CA LYS A 52 3.16 -5.73 12.21
C LYS A 52 2.93 -7.13 12.82
N GLN A 53 2.14 -7.98 12.15
CA GLN A 53 1.90 -9.36 12.56
C GLN A 53 2.95 -10.34 12.01
N THR A 54 3.91 -9.85 11.22
CA THR A 54 5.04 -10.63 10.70
C THR A 54 6.29 -10.42 11.57
N GLY A 55 7.37 -11.12 11.24
CA GLY A 55 8.68 -10.94 11.88
C GLY A 55 9.60 -9.95 11.19
N ILE A 56 9.11 -9.12 10.26
CA ILE A 56 9.92 -8.10 9.57
C ILE A 56 9.91 -6.79 10.37
N ASP A 57 11.03 -6.06 10.33
CA ASP A 57 11.20 -4.81 11.08
C ASP A 57 10.95 -3.55 10.23
N ILE A 58 11.01 -3.68 8.90
CA ILE A 58 10.80 -2.58 7.97
C ILE A 58 9.45 -2.73 7.28
N PHE A 59 8.63 -1.67 7.34
CA PHE A 59 7.31 -1.63 6.74
C PHE A 59 7.25 -0.74 5.51
N SER A 60 6.38 -1.12 4.58
CA SER A 60 6.03 -0.38 3.36
C SER A 60 4.54 -0.01 3.36
N ASP A 61 4.18 1.08 2.70
CA ASP A 61 2.78 1.43 2.43
C ASP A 61 2.15 0.59 1.29
N GLY A 62 2.92 -0.34 0.72
CA GLY A 62 2.50 -1.18 -0.39
C GLY A 62 2.51 -0.49 -1.74
N GLU A 63 3.04 0.74 -1.83
CA GLU A 63 3.06 1.58 -3.03
C GLU A 63 1.66 1.83 -3.61
N PHE A 64 0.64 1.88 -2.75
CA PHE A 64 -0.75 1.98 -3.20
C PHE A 64 -1.06 3.28 -3.94
N ARG A 65 -0.32 4.35 -3.63
CA ARG A 65 -0.48 5.67 -4.27
C ARG A 65 0.27 5.83 -5.59
N ARG A 66 1.23 4.94 -5.90
CA ARG A 66 2.04 5.03 -7.14
C ARG A 66 1.31 4.43 -8.33
N ALA A 67 1.43 5.02 -9.52
CA ALA A 67 0.91 4.40 -10.74
C ALA A 67 1.63 3.08 -11.05
N SER A 68 2.95 3.03 -10.84
CA SER A 68 3.80 1.86 -11.11
C SER A 68 5.07 1.90 -10.25
N PHE A 69 5.92 0.86 -10.30
CA PHE A 69 7.18 0.84 -9.55
C PHE A 69 8.25 1.83 -10.09
N GLN A 70 8.15 2.24 -11.36
CA GLN A 70 9.10 3.18 -11.99
C GLN A 70 8.62 4.62 -11.98
N ASN A 71 7.29 4.83 -12.01
CA ASN A 71 6.67 6.14 -12.21
C ASN A 71 5.63 6.39 -11.11
N ASP A 72 5.52 7.64 -10.68
CA ASP A 72 4.50 8.10 -9.74
C ASP A 72 3.14 8.33 -10.41
#